data_AF-A0A9E3LEM4-F1
#
_entry.id   AF-A0A9E3LEM4-F1
#
_cell.length_a   1.000
_cell.length_b   1.000
_cell.length_c   1.000
_cell.angle_alpha   90.00
_cell.angle_beta   90.00
_cell.angle_gamma   90.00
#
_symmetry.space_group_name_H-M   'P 1'
#
loop_
_entity.id
_entity.type
_entity.pdbx_description
1 polymer ?
#
loop_
_entity_poly.entity_id
_entity_poly.type
_entity_poly.pdbx_seq_one_letter_code
_entity_poly.pdbx_strand_id
1 'polypeptide(L)'
;MSKKNIFFIYTFLLLLGSLSSFSLPPYNLIFVNFITYSLFLYLIVLFKEKKAKISNFFFLGFAFGYGYFASSLYWVSHSLTFDKQLTFLIPVAILGLPILLAIFYGAAVIAIHSLIKKDYIFLLIFSISLSIFEYLRGILFTGFSWNLISYSWSFSLENIQVLKFIGTYTFNFFSIFIFSIYFNSLWPIQFKKILINSSFLFIVLISNYLFGKIIIKNTELNQYNDIKIKIVQPNIDIAKTWGTENENRNLISLINLSKVNKDEKTLIVWPEGMIQQTNPKDLYKYKEYFNKNFSKNHLVVVGVTNPSISGNKINFYNSLVVLNNNAEVVNVYNKIKLVPFGEFIPFENLLAKWGLKKITFGYSSFSSG
;
A
#
# COMPACT_ATOMS: atom_id res chain seq x y z
N MET A 1 -12.75 -19.51 -31.43
CA MET A 1 -13.85 -18.82 -30.70
C MET A 1 -14.36 -17.67 -31.57
N SER A 2 -15.66 -17.38 -31.55
CA SER A 2 -16.20 -16.21 -32.25
C SER A 2 -15.70 -14.91 -31.59
N LYS A 3 -15.60 -13.80 -32.34
CA LYS A 3 -15.22 -12.49 -31.80
C LYS A 3 -16.15 -12.04 -30.66
N LYS A 4 -17.46 -12.31 -30.80
CA LYS A 4 -18.48 -12.03 -29.78
C LYS A 4 -18.17 -12.73 -28.45
N ASN A 5 -17.82 -14.02 -28.49
CA ASN A 5 -17.50 -14.78 -27.28
C ASN A 5 -16.22 -14.28 -26.59
N ILE A 6 -15.22 -13.85 -27.37
CA ILE A 6 -13.97 -13.29 -26.81
C ILE A 6 -14.25 -11.99 -26.06
N PHE A 7 -15.08 -11.10 -26.64
CA PHE A 7 -15.48 -9.85 -25.99
C PHE A 7 -16.17 -10.11 -24.65
N PHE A 8 -17.17 -11.01 -24.62
CA PHE A 8 -17.86 -11.37 -23.38
C PHE A 8 -16.92 -11.91 -22.31
N ILE A 9 -15.92 -12.72 -22.69
CA ILE A 9 -14.96 -13.27 -21.73
C ILE A 9 -14.07 -12.17 -21.14
N TYR A 10 -13.59 -11.22 -21.95
CA TYR A 10 -12.81 -10.09 -21.41
C TYR A 10 -13.65 -9.20 -20.48
N THR A 11 -14.90 -8.90 -20.85
CA THR A 11 -15.82 -8.16 -19.96
C THR A 11 -16.06 -8.93 -18.65
N PHE A 12 -16.24 -10.25 -18.74
CA PHE A 12 -16.40 -11.08 -17.55
C PHE A 12 -15.15 -11.09 -16.66
N LEU A 13 -13.95 -11.12 -17.24
CA LEU A 13 -12.69 -11.01 -16.49
C LEU A 13 -12.53 -9.66 -15.78
N LEU A 14 -12.94 -8.55 -16.42
CA LEU A 14 -12.98 -7.24 -15.77
C LEU A 14 -13.90 -7.27 -14.53
N LEU A 15 -15.06 -7.91 -14.64
CA LEU A 15 -15.99 -8.07 -13.52
C LEU A 15 -15.41 -8.96 -12.42
N LEU A 16 -14.78 -10.08 -12.77
CA LEU A 16 -14.12 -10.96 -11.78
C LEU A 16 -13.00 -10.24 -11.03
N GLY A 17 -12.16 -9.49 -11.73
CA GLY A 17 -11.15 -8.64 -11.10
C GLY A 17 -11.77 -7.61 -10.17
N SER A 18 -12.82 -6.93 -10.64
CA SER A 18 -13.54 -5.92 -9.83
C SER A 18 -14.15 -6.51 -8.57
N LEU A 19 -14.76 -7.70 -8.66
CA LEU A 19 -15.30 -8.43 -7.51
C LEU A 19 -14.20 -8.84 -6.54
N SER A 20 -13.02 -9.22 -7.05
CA SER A 20 -11.88 -9.61 -6.22
C SER A 20 -11.39 -8.46 -5.32
N SER A 21 -11.60 -7.18 -5.69
CA SER A 21 -11.23 -6.06 -4.82
C SER A 21 -12.03 -6.01 -3.51
N PHE A 22 -13.24 -6.57 -3.47
CA PHE A 22 -14.05 -6.64 -2.25
C PHE A 22 -13.46 -7.59 -1.20
N SER A 23 -12.43 -8.36 -1.54
CA SER A 23 -11.67 -9.12 -0.55
C SER A 23 -10.76 -8.25 0.32
N LEU A 24 -10.43 -7.03 -0.13
CA LEU A 24 -9.60 -6.08 0.60
C LEU A 24 -10.41 -5.33 1.68
N PRO A 25 -9.74 -4.74 2.68
CA PRO A 25 -10.37 -3.78 3.57
C PRO A 25 -11.02 -2.61 2.79
N PRO A 26 -12.16 -2.09 3.27
CA PRO A 26 -12.86 -2.42 4.51
C PRO A 26 -13.82 -3.62 4.42
N TYR A 27 -14.07 -4.16 3.22
CA TYR A 27 -15.12 -5.15 2.98
C TYR A 27 -14.75 -6.56 3.48
N ASN A 28 -13.48 -6.97 3.30
CA ASN A 28 -12.95 -8.25 3.79
C ASN A 28 -13.75 -9.50 3.32
N LEU A 29 -14.38 -9.45 2.14
CA LEU A 29 -15.14 -10.57 1.56
C LEU A 29 -14.22 -11.61 0.91
N ILE A 30 -13.37 -12.23 1.73
CA ILE A 30 -12.32 -13.15 1.28
C ILE A 30 -12.83 -14.33 0.44
N PHE A 31 -14.07 -14.77 0.69
CA PHE A 31 -14.68 -15.89 -0.03
C PHE A 31 -14.83 -15.62 -1.55
N VAL A 32 -14.95 -14.36 -1.95
CA VAL A 32 -15.07 -13.96 -3.36
C VAL A 32 -13.85 -14.40 -4.15
N ASN A 33 -12.65 -14.35 -3.56
CA ASN A 33 -11.43 -14.75 -4.24
C ASN A 33 -11.39 -16.24 -4.60
N PHE A 34 -12.02 -17.12 -3.81
CA PHE A 34 -12.13 -18.55 -4.17
C PHE A 34 -12.90 -18.76 -5.48
N ILE A 35 -13.85 -17.88 -5.78
CA ILE A 35 -14.65 -17.92 -7.01
C ILE A 35 -13.90 -17.20 -8.14
N THR A 36 -13.46 -15.96 -7.93
CA THR A 36 -12.88 -15.12 -8.99
C THR A 36 -11.58 -15.69 -9.53
N TYR A 37 -10.65 -16.13 -8.66
CA TYR A 37 -9.39 -16.74 -9.11
C TYR A 37 -9.62 -18.10 -9.76
N SER A 38 -10.48 -18.95 -9.19
CA SER A 38 -10.79 -20.25 -9.80
C SER A 38 -11.39 -20.11 -11.21
N LEU A 39 -12.31 -19.15 -11.41
CA LEU A 39 -12.88 -18.85 -12.73
C LEU A 39 -11.84 -18.23 -13.67
N PHE A 40 -10.97 -17.35 -13.16
CA PHE A 40 -9.89 -16.77 -13.94
C PHE A 40 -8.94 -17.83 -14.49
N LEU A 41 -8.44 -18.75 -13.66
CA LEU A 41 -7.60 -19.87 -14.11
C LEU A 41 -8.35 -20.78 -15.09
N TYR A 42 -9.63 -21.04 -14.85
CA TYR A 42 -10.45 -21.83 -15.77
C TYR A 42 -10.53 -21.18 -17.17
N LEU A 43 -10.73 -19.87 -17.26
CA LEU A 43 -10.78 -19.15 -18.54
C LEU A 43 -9.43 -19.13 -19.26
N ILE A 44 -8.32 -19.08 -18.52
CA ILE A 44 -6.97 -19.24 -19.08
C ILE A 44 -6.81 -20.62 -19.72
N VAL A 45 -7.20 -21.69 -19.02
CA VAL A 45 -7.17 -23.06 -19.54
C VAL A 45 -8.08 -23.20 -20.76
N LEU A 46 -9.29 -22.63 -20.73
CA LEU A 46 -10.23 -22.68 -21.85
C LEU A 46 -9.64 -22.03 -23.12
N PHE A 47 -8.93 -20.91 -22.99
CA PHE A 47 -8.24 -20.27 -24.12
C PHE A 47 -7.12 -21.16 -24.69
N LYS A 48 -6.39 -21.86 -23.83
CA LYS A 48 -5.37 -22.84 -24.24
C LYS A 48 -5.99 -24.01 -24.99
N GLU A 49 -7.06 -24.61 -24.48
CA GLU A 49 -7.76 -25.72 -25.13
C GLU A 49 -8.34 -25.33 -26.49
N LYS A 50 -8.81 -24.09 -26.63
CA LYS A 50 -9.30 -23.53 -27.91
C LYS A 50 -8.21 -23.01 -28.84
N LYS A 51 -6.93 -23.29 -28.54
CA LYS A 51 -5.76 -22.88 -29.34
C LYS A 51 -5.77 -21.38 -29.66
N ALA A 52 -6.12 -20.55 -28.68
CA ALA A 52 -6.13 -19.10 -28.83
C ALA A 52 -4.73 -18.55 -29.15
N LYS A 53 -4.67 -17.37 -29.79
CA LYS A 53 -3.42 -16.66 -30.05
C LYS A 53 -2.67 -16.38 -28.76
N ILE A 54 -1.34 -16.45 -28.78
CA ILE A 54 -0.49 -16.21 -27.62
C ILE A 54 -0.73 -14.84 -26.97
N SER A 55 -0.98 -13.81 -27.79
CA SER A 55 -1.28 -12.45 -27.32
C SER A 55 -2.52 -12.37 -26.45
N ASN A 56 -3.51 -13.26 -26.64
CA ASN A 56 -4.71 -13.27 -25.82
C ASN A 56 -4.40 -13.57 -24.35
N PHE A 57 -3.37 -14.36 -24.05
CA PHE A 57 -3.01 -14.68 -22.66
C PHE A 57 -2.57 -13.44 -21.88
N PHE A 58 -1.89 -12.50 -22.53
CA PHE A 58 -1.61 -11.20 -21.95
C PHE A 58 -2.91 -10.45 -21.65
N PHE A 59 -3.84 -10.39 -22.60
CA PHE A 59 -5.11 -9.69 -22.42
C PHE A 59 -6.03 -10.34 -21.39
N LEU A 60 -5.95 -11.65 -21.17
CA LEU A 60 -6.70 -12.33 -20.09
C LEU A 60 -6.22 -11.83 -18.72
N GLY A 61 -4.90 -11.84 -18.49
CA GLY A 61 -4.33 -11.33 -17.24
C GLY A 61 -4.56 -9.84 -17.08
N PHE A 62 -4.36 -9.08 -18.15
CA PHE A 62 -4.60 -7.64 -18.16
C PHE A 62 -6.06 -7.30 -17.82
N ALA A 63 -7.05 -7.98 -18.40
CA ALA A 63 -8.45 -7.70 -18.11
C ALA A 63 -8.81 -7.95 -16.64
N PHE A 64 -8.36 -9.07 -16.08
CA PHE A 64 -8.55 -9.35 -14.65
C PHE A 64 -7.86 -8.29 -13.77
N GLY A 65 -6.59 -8.03 -14.03
CA GLY A 65 -5.81 -7.04 -13.27
C GLY A 65 -6.39 -5.63 -13.37
N TYR A 66 -6.85 -5.21 -14.55
CA TYR A 66 -7.45 -3.89 -14.75
C TYR A 66 -8.73 -3.73 -13.93
N GLY A 67 -9.63 -4.72 -13.95
CA GLY A 67 -10.83 -4.69 -13.12
C GLY A 67 -10.50 -4.60 -11.63
N TYR A 68 -9.52 -5.37 -11.17
CA TYR A 68 -9.06 -5.36 -9.78
C TYR A 68 -8.48 -4.00 -9.37
N PHE A 69 -7.56 -3.44 -10.15
CA PHE A 69 -6.92 -2.16 -9.81
C PHE A 69 -7.85 -0.96 -10.00
N ALA A 70 -8.69 -0.94 -11.02
CA ALA A 70 -9.63 0.16 -11.26
C ALA A 70 -10.66 0.29 -10.12
N SER A 71 -11.16 -0.84 -9.62
CA SER A 71 -12.11 -0.87 -8.51
C SER A 71 -11.46 -0.64 -7.14
N SER A 72 -10.16 -0.92 -6.97
CA SER A 72 -9.47 -0.82 -5.67
C SER A 72 -8.60 0.43 -5.49
N LEU A 73 -8.29 1.16 -6.57
CA LEU A 73 -7.41 2.34 -6.53
C LEU A 73 -8.08 3.64 -6.96
N TYR A 74 -9.42 3.66 -7.12
CA TYR A 74 -10.15 4.88 -7.46
C TYR A 74 -9.87 6.03 -6.48
N TRP A 75 -9.60 5.71 -5.21
CA TRP A 75 -9.34 6.67 -4.14
C TRP A 75 -8.08 7.52 -4.39
N VAL A 76 -7.13 7.06 -5.21
CA VAL A 76 -5.94 7.84 -5.59
C VAL A 76 -6.33 9.17 -6.26
N SER A 77 -7.47 9.20 -6.94
CA SER A 77 -8.00 10.42 -7.55
C SER A 77 -8.36 11.49 -6.51
N HIS A 78 -8.81 11.12 -5.31
CA HIS A 78 -9.15 12.07 -4.25
C HIS A 78 -7.92 12.86 -3.78
N SER A 79 -6.75 12.22 -3.77
CA SER A 79 -5.47 12.87 -3.46
C SER A 79 -5.07 13.95 -4.46
N LEU A 80 -5.76 14.10 -5.59
CA LEU A 80 -5.49 15.13 -6.60
C LEU A 80 -6.52 16.28 -6.56
N THR A 81 -7.51 16.22 -5.66
CA THR A 81 -8.60 17.20 -5.61
C THR A 81 -8.30 18.43 -4.75
N PHE A 82 -7.31 18.34 -3.86
CA PHE A 82 -6.98 19.42 -2.95
C PHE A 82 -6.35 20.64 -3.65
N ASP A 83 -5.72 20.44 -4.81
CA ASP A 83 -5.14 21.49 -5.65
C ASP A 83 -5.76 21.44 -7.05
N LYS A 84 -6.39 22.55 -7.46
CA LYS A 84 -7.00 22.71 -8.78
C LYS A 84 -6.01 22.53 -9.93
N GLN A 85 -4.72 22.75 -9.71
CA GLN A 85 -3.69 22.52 -10.73
C GLN A 85 -3.43 21.04 -10.98
N LEU A 86 -3.82 20.14 -10.06
CA LEU A 86 -3.60 18.69 -10.19
C LEU A 86 -4.81 17.95 -10.75
N THR A 87 -5.99 18.58 -10.80
CA THR A 87 -7.23 17.89 -11.17
C THR A 87 -7.22 17.34 -12.60
N PHE A 88 -6.41 17.89 -13.50
CA PHE A 88 -6.26 17.33 -14.86
C PHE A 88 -5.62 15.92 -14.87
N LEU A 89 -4.93 15.52 -13.79
CA LEU A 89 -4.35 14.18 -13.63
C LEU A 89 -5.38 13.15 -13.14
N ILE A 90 -6.59 13.55 -12.75
CA ILE A 90 -7.62 12.63 -12.25
C ILE A 90 -7.94 11.51 -13.25
N PRO A 91 -8.18 11.78 -14.56
CA PRO A 91 -8.40 10.71 -15.54
C PRO A 91 -7.20 9.76 -15.65
N VAL A 92 -5.98 10.29 -15.52
CA VAL A 92 -4.74 9.48 -15.56
C VAL A 92 -4.66 8.58 -14.31
N ALA A 93 -5.04 9.08 -13.13
CA ALA A 93 -5.09 8.27 -11.91
C ALA A 93 -6.16 7.18 -11.96
N ILE A 94 -7.36 7.49 -12.49
CA ILE A 94 -8.48 6.53 -12.54
C ILE A 94 -8.28 5.47 -13.63
N LEU A 95 -7.75 5.85 -14.80
CA LEU A 95 -7.64 4.94 -15.94
C LEU A 95 -6.20 4.48 -16.18
N GLY A 96 -5.25 5.41 -16.16
CA GLY A 96 -3.84 5.16 -16.48
C GLY A 96 -3.12 4.30 -15.45
N LEU A 97 -3.31 4.58 -14.15
CA LEU A 97 -2.68 3.79 -13.08
C LEU A 97 -3.14 2.32 -13.11
N PRO A 98 -4.45 1.99 -13.17
CA PRO A 98 -4.87 0.60 -13.35
C PRO A 98 -4.34 -0.07 -14.62
N ILE A 99 -4.24 0.64 -15.76
CA ILE A 99 -3.61 0.10 -16.98
C ILE A 99 -2.16 -0.31 -16.68
N LEU A 100 -1.37 0.60 -16.10
CA LEU A 100 0.05 0.35 -15.82
C LEU A 100 0.24 -0.88 -14.92
N LEU A 101 -0.60 -1.03 -13.89
CA LEU A 101 -0.51 -2.15 -12.95
C LEU A 101 -1.03 -3.47 -13.54
N ALA A 102 -2.07 -3.41 -14.37
CA ALA A 102 -2.64 -4.57 -15.05
C ALA A 102 -1.66 -5.23 -16.04
N ILE A 103 -0.67 -4.49 -16.56
CA ILE A 103 0.41 -5.03 -17.40
C ILE A 103 1.15 -6.17 -16.68
N PHE A 104 1.37 -6.07 -15.36
CA PHE A 104 2.04 -7.11 -14.58
C PHE A 104 1.22 -8.41 -14.53
N TYR A 105 -0.11 -8.31 -14.44
CA TYR A 105 -0.99 -9.49 -14.50
C TYR A 105 -1.00 -10.11 -15.89
N GLY A 106 -1.06 -9.28 -16.94
CA GLY A 106 -0.95 -9.76 -18.32
C GLY A 106 0.39 -10.46 -18.58
N ALA A 107 1.48 -9.86 -18.10
CA ALA A 107 2.83 -10.42 -18.20
C ALA A 107 2.98 -11.75 -17.45
N ALA A 108 2.40 -11.89 -16.25
CA ALA A 108 2.37 -13.15 -15.52
C ALA A 108 1.69 -14.28 -16.32
N VAL A 109 0.50 -14.01 -16.87
CA VAL A 109 -0.26 -15.04 -17.59
C VAL A 109 0.40 -15.41 -18.91
N ILE A 110 0.90 -14.44 -19.68
CA ILE A 110 1.59 -14.76 -20.95
C ILE A 110 2.92 -15.47 -20.70
N ALA A 111 3.66 -15.17 -19.62
CA ALA A 111 4.95 -15.80 -19.34
C ALA A 111 4.85 -17.33 -19.17
N ILE A 112 3.71 -17.82 -18.66
CA ILE A 112 3.47 -19.25 -18.42
C ILE A 112 2.62 -19.92 -19.51
N HIS A 113 2.36 -19.25 -20.64
CA HIS A 113 1.40 -19.69 -21.64
C HIS A 113 1.66 -21.12 -22.17
N SER A 114 2.93 -21.53 -22.26
CA SER A 114 3.36 -22.83 -22.75
C SER A 114 3.07 -23.96 -21.76
N LEU A 115 3.01 -23.63 -20.46
CA LEU A 115 2.86 -24.55 -19.33
C LEU A 115 1.39 -24.72 -18.89
N ILE A 116 0.44 -24.02 -19.52
CA ILE A 116 -0.98 -24.08 -19.16
C ILE A 116 -1.52 -25.48 -19.37
N LYS A 117 -1.95 -26.10 -18.27
CA LYS A 117 -2.62 -27.41 -18.20
C LYS A 117 -3.68 -27.39 -17.11
N LYS A 118 -4.63 -28.31 -17.18
CA LYS A 118 -5.70 -28.41 -16.18
C LYS A 118 -5.32 -29.33 -15.01
N ASP A 119 -4.26 -28.98 -14.30
CA ASP A 119 -3.69 -29.79 -13.22
C ASP A 119 -3.15 -28.93 -12.04
N TYR A 120 -2.85 -29.58 -10.91
CA TYR A 120 -2.33 -28.86 -9.74
C TYR A 120 -0.91 -28.31 -9.95
N ILE A 121 -0.17 -28.81 -10.95
CA ILE A 121 1.14 -28.27 -11.32
C ILE A 121 0.96 -26.88 -11.94
N PHE A 122 -0.02 -26.70 -12.82
CA PHE A 122 -0.35 -25.40 -13.39
C PHE A 122 -0.82 -24.41 -12.33
N LEU A 123 -1.61 -24.85 -11.34
CA LEU A 123 -2.00 -24.01 -10.20
C LEU A 123 -0.77 -23.45 -9.47
N LEU A 124 0.22 -24.31 -9.21
CA LEU A 124 1.48 -23.92 -8.57
C LEU A 124 2.26 -22.94 -9.46
N ILE A 125 2.43 -23.25 -10.75
CA ILE A 125 3.13 -22.40 -11.72
C ILE A 125 2.47 -21.02 -11.84
N PHE A 126 1.14 -20.97 -11.92
CA PHE A 126 0.37 -19.73 -11.97
C PHE A 126 0.60 -18.89 -10.71
N SER A 127 0.51 -19.52 -9.54
CA SER A 127 0.69 -18.83 -8.25
C SER A 127 2.09 -18.27 -8.10
N ILE A 128 3.12 -19.03 -8.51
CA ILE A 128 4.52 -18.58 -8.53
C ILE A 128 4.68 -17.40 -9.48
N SER A 129 4.20 -17.54 -10.73
CA SER A 129 4.35 -16.51 -11.75
C SER A 129 3.68 -15.20 -11.33
N LEU A 130 2.41 -15.25 -10.92
CA LEU A 130 1.70 -14.05 -10.49
C LEU A 130 2.39 -13.42 -9.27
N SER A 131 2.86 -14.21 -8.31
CA SER A 131 3.59 -13.67 -7.14
C SER A 131 4.93 -13.02 -7.52
N ILE A 132 5.67 -13.55 -8.49
CA ILE A 132 6.91 -12.93 -9.01
C ILE A 132 6.59 -11.59 -9.67
N PHE A 133 5.56 -11.53 -10.52
CA PHE A 133 5.18 -10.28 -11.16
C PHE A 133 4.59 -9.25 -10.17
N GLU A 134 3.94 -9.70 -9.10
CA GLU A 134 3.55 -8.85 -7.97
C GLU A 134 4.76 -8.27 -7.22
N TYR A 135 5.80 -9.09 -7.02
CA TYR A 135 7.08 -8.62 -6.47
C TYR A 135 7.77 -7.60 -7.38
N LEU A 136 7.83 -7.88 -8.69
CA LEU A 136 8.37 -6.95 -9.68
C LEU A 136 7.57 -5.64 -9.70
N ARG A 137 6.24 -5.68 -9.59
CA ARG A 137 5.38 -4.49 -9.48
C ARG A 137 5.71 -3.65 -8.25
N GLY A 138 6.11 -4.29 -7.16
CA GLY A 138 6.54 -3.63 -5.92
C GLY A 138 7.93 -2.98 -5.95
N ILE A 139 8.74 -3.21 -7.00
CA ILE A 139 10.13 -2.74 -7.08
C ILE A 139 10.40 -1.92 -8.35
N LEU A 140 9.90 -2.35 -9.50
CA LEU A 140 10.12 -1.66 -10.77
C LEU A 140 9.48 -0.26 -10.75
N PHE A 141 10.13 0.69 -11.42
CA PHE A 141 9.66 2.08 -11.54
C PHE A 141 9.31 2.70 -10.18
N THR A 142 10.19 2.55 -9.17
CA THR A 142 10.05 2.97 -7.76
C THR A 142 9.11 2.12 -6.90
N GLY A 143 8.32 1.26 -7.55
CA GLY A 143 7.51 0.22 -6.91
C GLY A 143 6.15 0.72 -6.45
N PHE A 144 5.10 -0.04 -6.78
CA PHE A 144 3.73 0.20 -6.32
C PHE A 144 3.13 -1.11 -5.81
N SER A 145 3.37 -1.45 -4.53
CA SER A 145 2.95 -2.72 -3.91
C SER A 145 1.58 -2.65 -3.22
N TRP A 146 0.71 -1.73 -3.64
CA TRP A 146 -0.66 -1.66 -3.13
C TRP A 146 -1.48 -2.87 -3.59
N ASN A 147 -2.42 -3.29 -2.74
CA ASN A 147 -3.43 -4.30 -3.05
C ASN A 147 -2.82 -5.66 -3.43
N LEU A 148 -1.78 -6.11 -2.71
CA LEU A 148 -1.37 -7.51 -2.77
C LEU A 148 -2.54 -8.40 -2.33
N ILE A 149 -2.64 -9.57 -2.92
CA ILE A 149 -3.74 -10.52 -2.68
C ILE A 149 -3.70 -11.03 -1.25
N SER A 150 -2.50 -11.11 -0.66
CA SER A 150 -2.31 -11.40 0.77
C SER A 150 -2.94 -10.39 1.71
N TYR A 151 -3.24 -9.16 1.27
CA TYR A 151 -3.93 -8.17 2.11
C TYR A 151 -5.38 -8.54 2.39
N SER A 152 -5.96 -9.48 1.63
CA SER A 152 -7.27 -10.07 1.93
C SER A 152 -7.33 -10.75 3.29
N TRP A 153 -6.17 -11.12 3.88
CA TRP A 153 -6.08 -11.74 5.20
C TRP A 153 -5.87 -10.75 6.34
N SER A 154 -5.71 -9.45 6.04
CA SER A 154 -5.34 -8.42 7.03
C SER A 154 -6.34 -8.25 8.18
N PHE A 155 -7.59 -8.69 8.00
CA PHE A 155 -8.62 -8.65 9.04
C PHE A 155 -8.40 -9.68 10.16
N SER A 156 -7.59 -10.72 9.95
CA SER A 156 -7.32 -11.77 10.95
C SER A 156 -5.88 -11.71 11.43
N LEU A 157 -5.69 -11.23 12.66
CA LEU A 157 -4.38 -11.14 13.31
C LEU A 157 -3.70 -12.49 13.42
N GLU A 158 -4.45 -13.57 13.65
CA GLU A 158 -3.92 -14.92 13.77
C GLU A 158 -3.35 -15.40 12.43
N ASN A 159 -4.11 -15.24 11.33
CA ASN A 159 -3.68 -15.75 10.03
C ASN A 159 -2.44 -15.05 9.47
N ILE A 160 -2.21 -13.80 9.84
CA ILE A 160 -1.06 -13.01 9.38
C ILE A 160 0.22 -13.26 10.19
N GLN A 161 0.18 -14.01 11.31
CA GLN A 161 1.39 -14.26 12.12
C GLN A 161 2.49 -15.00 11.36
N VAL A 162 2.12 -15.79 10.35
CA VAL A 162 3.08 -16.49 9.47
C VAL A 162 4.02 -15.51 8.73
N LEU A 163 3.60 -14.25 8.55
CA LEU A 163 4.40 -13.21 7.89
C LEU A 163 5.77 -13.02 8.55
N LYS A 164 5.89 -13.20 9.87
CA LYS A 164 7.16 -13.13 10.60
C LYS A 164 8.23 -14.06 10.01
N PHE A 165 7.82 -15.20 9.44
CA PHE A 165 8.73 -16.24 8.97
C PHE A 165 8.96 -16.20 7.46
N ILE A 166 7.90 -15.99 6.68
CA ILE A 166 7.97 -16.13 5.22
C ILE A 166 7.92 -14.80 4.47
N GLY A 167 7.54 -13.71 5.15
CA GLY A 167 7.34 -12.41 4.54
C GLY A 167 6.09 -12.29 3.65
N THR A 168 5.76 -11.07 3.27
CA THR A 168 4.50 -10.73 2.59
C THR A 168 4.36 -11.31 1.19
N TYR A 169 5.44 -11.37 0.40
CA TYR A 169 5.38 -11.87 -0.98
C TYR A 169 5.26 -13.39 -1.04
N THR A 170 5.94 -14.13 -0.17
CA THR A 170 5.75 -15.59 -0.07
C THR A 170 4.32 -15.91 0.42
N PHE A 171 3.80 -15.13 1.37
CA PHE A 171 2.41 -15.25 1.79
C PHE A 171 1.41 -14.88 0.68
N ASN A 172 1.77 -13.94 -0.20
CA ASN A 172 0.99 -13.60 -1.39
C ASN A 172 0.91 -14.78 -2.38
N PHE A 173 2.02 -15.47 -2.61
CA PHE A 173 2.03 -16.74 -3.36
C PHE A 173 1.05 -17.77 -2.77
N PHE A 174 1.11 -18.03 -1.46
CA PHE A 174 0.19 -18.97 -0.81
C PHE A 174 -1.27 -18.51 -0.90
N SER A 175 -1.52 -17.20 -0.79
CA SER A 175 -2.86 -16.63 -0.93
C SER A 175 -3.43 -16.89 -2.33
N ILE A 176 -2.65 -16.65 -3.38
CA ILE A 176 -3.05 -16.95 -4.76
C ILE A 176 -3.36 -18.44 -4.94
N PHE A 177 -2.48 -19.31 -4.41
CA PHE A 177 -2.65 -20.76 -4.50
C PHE A 177 -3.93 -21.23 -3.81
N ILE A 178 -4.17 -20.76 -2.59
CA ILE A 178 -5.35 -21.08 -1.78
C ILE A 178 -6.63 -20.61 -2.49
N PHE A 179 -6.68 -19.37 -2.95
CA PHE A 179 -7.87 -18.84 -3.65
C PHE A 179 -8.13 -19.52 -5.00
N SER A 180 -7.09 -20.05 -5.63
CA SER A 180 -7.20 -20.71 -6.93
C SER A 180 -7.48 -22.23 -6.82
N ILE A 181 -7.57 -22.80 -5.62
CA ILE A 181 -7.59 -24.26 -5.40
C ILE A 181 -8.75 -24.98 -6.11
N TYR A 182 -9.89 -24.31 -6.29
CA TYR A 182 -11.08 -24.92 -6.87
C TYR A 182 -11.12 -24.92 -8.41
N PHE A 183 -10.13 -24.32 -9.09
CA PHE A 183 -10.15 -24.15 -10.55
C PHE A 183 -10.30 -25.48 -11.33
N ASN A 184 -9.71 -26.57 -10.84
CA ASN A 184 -9.78 -27.90 -11.49
C ASN A 184 -11.02 -28.73 -11.03
N SER A 185 -11.90 -28.14 -10.23
CA SER A 185 -13.03 -28.85 -9.61
C SER A 185 -14.39 -28.22 -9.89
N LEU A 186 -14.44 -26.94 -10.31
CA LEU A 186 -15.69 -26.23 -10.58
C LEU A 186 -16.23 -26.45 -12.00
N TRP A 187 -15.38 -26.74 -12.99
CA TRP A 187 -15.84 -26.84 -14.39
C TRP A 187 -15.14 -27.95 -15.20
N PRO A 188 -15.82 -29.07 -15.54
CA PRO A 188 -17.12 -29.47 -14.99
C PRO A 188 -17.03 -29.69 -13.47
N ILE A 189 -18.16 -29.59 -12.79
CA ILE A 189 -18.24 -29.80 -11.33
C ILE A 189 -17.81 -31.25 -11.03
N GLN A 190 -16.76 -31.39 -10.22
CA GLN A 190 -16.23 -32.67 -9.77
C GLN A 190 -16.30 -32.75 -8.24
N PHE A 191 -17.43 -33.21 -7.71
CA PHE A 191 -17.71 -33.25 -6.26
C PHE A 191 -16.60 -33.91 -5.44
N LYS A 192 -16.01 -35.01 -5.92
CA LYS A 192 -14.87 -35.66 -5.24
C LYS A 192 -13.68 -34.72 -5.07
N LYS A 193 -13.32 -33.95 -6.11
CA LYS A 193 -12.22 -32.97 -6.03
C LYS A 193 -12.58 -31.78 -5.16
N ILE A 194 -13.84 -31.32 -5.21
CA ILE A 194 -14.32 -30.26 -4.32
C ILE A 194 -14.13 -30.68 -2.87
N LEU A 195 -14.60 -31.87 -2.49
CA LEU A 195 -14.43 -32.41 -1.14
C LEU A 195 -12.95 -32.50 -0.72
N ILE A 196 -12.08 -33.04 -1.58
CA ILE A 196 -10.64 -33.13 -1.31
C ILE A 196 -10.04 -31.73 -1.09
N ASN A 197 -10.35 -30.78 -1.97
CA ASN A 197 -9.84 -29.42 -1.91
C ASN A 197 -10.37 -28.66 -0.70
N SER A 198 -11.65 -28.85 -0.34
CA SER A 198 -12.26 -28.26 0.86
C SER A 198 -11.65 -28.83 2.14
N SER A 199 -11.42 -30.15 2.21
CA SER A 199 -10.74 -30.78 3.35
C SER A 199 -9.30 -30.28 3.49
N PHE A 200 -8.55 -30.20 2.38
CA PHE A 200 -7.20 -29.63 2.38
C PHE A 200 -7.21 -28.17 2.84
N LEU A 201 -8.10 -27.36 2.29
CA LEU A 201 -8.24 -25.95 2.66
C LEU A 201 -8.59 -25.80 4.14
N PHE A 202 -9.54 -26.59 4.65
CA PHE A 202 -9.93 -26.57 6.05
C PHE A 202 -8.73 -26.86 6.96
N ILE A 203 -7.95 -27.92 6.65
CA ILE A 203 -6.74 -28.29 7.40
C ILE A 203 -5.71 -27.16 7.36
N VAL A 204 -5.44 -26.57 6.20
CA VAL A 204 -4.45 -25.49 6.07
C VAL A 204 -4.87 -24.25 6.85
N LEU A 205 -6.13 -23.82 6.70
CA LEU A 205 -6.64 -22.62 7.37
C LEU A 205 -6.73 -22.80 8.89
N ILE A 206 -7.22 -23.94 9.37
CA ILE A 206 -7.29 -24.19 10.82
C ILE A 206 -5.89 -24.29 11.41
N SER A 207 -4.95 -24.94 10.72
CA SER A 207 -3.55 -25.04 11.18
C SER A 207 -2.88 -23.67 11.25
N ASN A 208 -3.06 -22.83 10.22
CA ASN A 208 -2.51 -21.47 10.20
C ASN A 208 -3.11 -20.60 11.31
N TYR A 209 -4.43 -20.69 11.52
CA TYR A 209 -5.13 -19.98 12.58
C TYR A 209 -4.64 -20.41 13.98
N LEU A 210 -4.55 -21.71 14.24
CA LEU A 210 -4.06 -22.24 15.52
C LEU A 210 -2.59 -21.88 15.76
N PHE A 211 -1.75 -21.96 14.71
CA PHE A 211 -0.37 -21.51 14.76
C PHE A 211 -0.28 -20.04 15.15
N GLY A 212 -1.06 -19.17 14.49
CA GLY A 212 -1.11 -17.75 14.82
C GLY A 212 -1.55 -17.47 16.24
N LYS A 213 -2.55 -18.21 16.74
CA LYS A 213 -3.01 -18.09 18.13
C LYS A 213 -1.92 -18.47 19.14
N ILE A 214 -1.12 -19.50 18.84
CA ILE A 214 0.03 -19.91 19.66
C ILE A 214 1.10 -18.81 19.67
N ILE A 215 1.45 -18.26 18.50
CA ILE A 215 2.44 -17.17 18.38
C ILE A 215 2.01 -15.95 19.20
N ILE A 216 0.76 -15.50 19.05
CA ILE A 216 0.24 -14.34 19.78
C ILE A 216 0.30 -14.60 21.29
N LYS A 217 -0.14 -15.78 21.75
CA LYS A 217 -0.13 -16.13 23.18
C LYS A 217 1.27 -16.17 23.77
N ASN A 218 2.26 -16.67 23.02
CA ASN A 218 3.63 -16.85 23.49
C ASN A 218 4.52 -15.63 23.24
N THR A 219 3.99 -14.56 22.65
CA THR A 219 4.77 -13.34 22.42
C THR A 219 4.85 -12.54 23.72
N GLU A 220 6.01 -12.58 24.38
CA GLU A 220 6.32 -11.70 25.49
C GLU A 220 6.48 -10.27 24.99
N LEU A 221 5.67 -9.36 25.51
CA LEU A 221 5.78 -7.94 25.19
C LEU A 221 6.67 -7.27 26.24
N ASN A 222 7.73 -6.59 25.80
CA ASN A 222 8.48 -5.67 26.65
C ASN A 222 7.53 -4.55 27.10
N GLN A 223 7.13 -4.59 28.37
CA GLN A 223 6.27 -3.57 28.95
C GLN A 223 7.09 -2.38 29.43
N TYR A 224 7.00 -1.27 28.72
CA TYR A 224 7.57 0.01 29.14
C TYR A 224 6.54 0.81 29.94
N ASN A 225 6.25 0.36 31.16
CA ASN A 225 5.17 0.90 32.00
C ASN A 225 5.41 2.35 32.46
N ASP A 226 6.65 2.82 32.38
CA ASP A 226 7.03 4.15 32.85
C ASP A 226 6.86 5.24 31.77
N ILE A 227 6.55 4.88 30.51
CA ILE A 227 6.46 5.83 29.40
C ILE A 227 5.03 5.87 28.87
N LYS A 228 4.39 7.03 28.95
CA LYS A 228 3.10 7.27 28.29
C LYS A 228 3.32 7.76 26.86
N ILE A 229 2.48 7.33 25.93
CA ILE A 229 2.50 7.81 24.55
C ILE A 229 1.21 8.59 24.29
N LYS A 230 1.34 9.83 23.81
CA LYS A 230 0.22 10.67 23.40
C LYS A 230 0.30 11.00 21.92
N ILE A 231 -0.62 10.46 21.13
CA ILE A 231 -0.72 10.75 19.70
C ILE A 231 -1.73 11.88 19.49
N VAL A 232 -1.32 12.95 18.81
CA VAL A 232 -2.13 14.16 18.61
C VAL A 232 -2.65 14.21 17.18
N GLN A 233 -3.96 14.28 17.02
CA GLN A 233 -4.63 14.41 15.72
C GLN A 233 -5.50 15.67 15.70
N PRO A 234 -5.01 16.79 15.13
CA PRO A 234 -5.66 18.10 15.27
C PRO A 234 -6.86 18.31 14.32
N ASN A 235 -7.17 17.32 13.47
CA ASN A 235 -8.26 17.35 12.49
C ASN A 235 -8.30 18.64 11.64
N ILE A 236 -7.14 19.08 11.16
CA ILE A 236 -7.00 20.29 10.33
C ILE A 236 -7.06 19.89 8.86
N ASP A 237 -7.90 20.61 8.10
CA ASP A 237 -7.98 20.48 6.64
C ASP A 237 -6.62 20.78 6.00
N ILE A 238 -6.16 19.89 5.11
CA ILE A 238 -4.87 19.99 4.42
C ILE A 238 -4.73 21.33 3.68
N ALA A 239 -5.82 21.86 3.09
CA ALA A 239 -5.77 23.14 2.40
C ALA A 239 -5.48 24.33 3.36
N LYS A 240 -5.75 24.15 4.66
CA LYS A 240 -5.56 25.16 5.72
C LYS A 240 -4.27 24.98 6.50
N THR A 241 -3.51 23.90 6.28
CA THR A 241 -2.22 23.69 6.97
C THR A 241 -1.08 24.53 6.39
N TRP A 242 -1.27 25.16 5.23
CA TRP A 242 -0.21 25.81 4.47
C TRP A 242 -0.10 27.32 4.72
N GLY A 243 1.13 27.84 4.72
CA GLY A 243 1.42 29.28 4.93
C GLY A 243 2.02 29.59 6.30
N THR A 244 2.87 30.63 6.40
CA THR A 244 3.59 31.01 7.63
C THR A 244 2.64 31.34 8.79
N GLU A 245 1.58 32.10 8.52
CA GLU A 245 0.57 32.46 9.53
C GLU A 245 -0.18 31.23 10.07
N ASN A 246 -0.34 30.21 9.24
CA ASN A 246 -0.99 28.96 9.62
C ASN A 246 -0.07 28.06 10.46
N GLU A 247 1.26 28.13 10.28
CA GLU A 247 2.21 27.32 11.05
C GLU A 247 2.18 27.64 12.55
N ASN A 248 2.21 28.93 12.93
CA ASN A 248 2.10 29.31 14.35
C ASN A 248 0.78 28.86 14.96
N ARG A 249 -0.33 29.02 14.23
CA ARG A 249 -1.67 28.56 14.67
C ARG A 249 -1.68 27.04 14.85
N ASN A 250 -1.12 26.30 13.91
CA ASN A 250 -1.03 24.84 13.94
C ASN A 250 -0.20 24.38 15.13
N LEU A 251 0.96 24.99 15.36
CA LEU A 251 1.84 24.69 16.49
C LEU A 251 1.15 24.95 17.82
N ILE A 252 0.48 26.10 17.99
CA ILE A 252 -0.28 26.41 19.21
C ILE A 252 -1.41 25.38 19.41
N SER A 253 -2.13 25.01 18.35
CA SER A 253 -3.17 23.97 18.42
C SER A 253 -2.60 22.63 18.87
N LEU A 254 -1.47 22.19 18.29
CA LEU A 254 -0.78 20.97 18.69
C LEU A 254 -0.33 21.01 20.14
N ILE A 255 0.28 22.10 20.60
CA ILE A 255 0.69 22.27 21.99
C ILE A 255 -0.50 22.20 22.94
N ASN A 256 -1.61 22.88 22.61
CA ASN A 256 -2.83 22.86 23.42
C ASN A 256 -3.43 21.45 23.53
N LEU A 257 -3.44 20.69 22.42
CA LEU A 257 -3.87 19.30 22.43
C LEU A 257 -2.88 18.38 23.16
N SER A 258 -1.63 18.80 23.33
CA SER A 258 -0.55 18.02 23.95
C SER A 258 -0.44 18.16 25.47
N LYS A 259 -1.37 18.85 26.15
CA LYS A 259 -1.36 18.98 27.62
C LYS A 259 -1.32 17.60 28.30
N VAL A 260 -0.33 17.39 29.16
CA VAL A 260 -0.08 16.15 29.91
C VAL A 260 0.49 16.47 31.29
N ASN A 261 0.50 15.49 32.21
CA ASN A 261 1.11 15.66 33.52
C ASN A 261 2.63 15.87 33.40
N LYS A 262 3.17 16.89 34.07
CA LYS A 262 4.59 17.27 34.02
C LYS A 262 5.52 16.25 34.67
N ASP A 263 5.04 15.48 35.63
CA ASP A 263 5.89 14.52 36.35
C ASP A 263 5.97 13.16 35.64
N GLU A 264 5.09 12.91 34.66
CA GLU A 264 5.04 11.65 33.93
C GLU A 264 5.96 11.69 32.69
N LYS A 265 6.76 10.63 32.50
CA LYS A 265 7.54 10.48 31.28
C LYS A 265 6.59 10.22 30.11
N THR A 266 6.58 11.15 29.16
CA THR A 266 5.61 11.14 28.07
C THR A 266 6.25 11.41 26.72
N LEU A 267 6.01 10.54 25.75
CA LEU A 267 6.32 10.75 24.35
C LEU A 267 5.08 11.29 23.63
N ILE A 268 5.18 12.49 23.10
CA ILE A 268 4.10 13.17 22.39
C ILE A 268 4.40 13.07 20.89
N VAL A 269 3.46 12.56 20.10
CA VAL A 269 3.63 12.34 18.66
C VAL A 269 2.68 13.24 17.90
N TRP A 270 3.24 14.17 17.12
CA TRP A 270 2.53 15.07 16.22
C TRP A 270 2.54 14.52 14.79
N PRO A 271 1.54 14.89 13.96
CA PRO A 271 1.44 14.38 12.60
C PRO A 271 2.46 15.04 11.66
N GLU A 272 2.65 14.41 10.50
CA GLU A 272 3.50 14.90 9.43
C GLU A 272 2.96 16.20 8.82
N GLY A 273 3.86 17.09 8.38
CA GLY A 273 3.50 18.25 7.56
C GLY A 273 2.82 19.38 8.32
N MET A 274 2.87 19.41 9.65
CA MET A 274 2.30 20.51 10.44
C MET A 274 3.26 21.70 10.61
N ILE A 275 4.56 21.46 10.48
CA ILE A 275 5.62 22.47 10.49
C ILE A 275 6.37 22.35 9.15
N GLN A 276 6.14 23.30 8.24
CA GLN A 276 6.59 23.17 6.85
C GLN A 276 7.69 24.17 6.48
N GLN A 277 7.76 25.30 7.19
CA GLN A 277 8.63 26.41 6.81
C GLN A 277 9.77 26.65 7.80
N THR A 278 9.59 26.27 9.06
CA THR A 278 10.64 26.37 10.06
C THR A 278 11.65 25.23 9.92
N ASN A 279 12.92 25.57 9.70
CA ASN A 279 14.02 24.61 9.77
C ASN A 279 14.06 24.00 11.18
N PRO A 280 14.26 22.67 11.32
CA PRO A 280 14.41 22.04 12.62
C PRO A 280 15.31 22.78 13.62
N LYS A 281 16.43 23.36 13.15
CA LYS A 281 17.35 24.12 14.02
C LYS A 281 16.75 25.40 14.59
N ASP A 282 15.80 25.99 13.89
CA ASP A 282 15.14 27.24 14.27
C ASP A 282 13.91 27.00 15.17
N LEU A 283 13.53 25.74 15.42
CA LEU A 283 12.43 25.38 16.33
C LEU A 283 12.67 25.86 17.76
N TYR A 284 13.92 26.08 18.13
CA TYR A 284 14.31 26.71 19.40
C TYR A 284 13.62 28.07 19.64
N LYS A 285 13.18 28.77 18.58
CA LYS A 285 12.38 30.00 18.73
C LYS A 285 11.07 29.80 19.50
N TYR A 286 10.56 28.56 19.55
CA TYR A 286 9.37 28.19 20.33
C TYR A 286 9.69 27.72 21.75
N LYS A 287 10.93 27.87 22.22
CA LYS A 287 11.39 27.44 23.55
C LYS A 287 10.47 27.90 24.68
N GLU A 288 9.99 29.14 24.67
CA GLU A 288 9.12 29.65 25.73
C GLU A 288 7.78 28.91 25.77
N TYR A 289 7.19 28.64 24.60
CA TYR A 289 5.96 27.84 24.50
C TYR A 289 6.19 26.41 24.95
N PHE A 290 7.32 25.80 24.57
CA PHE A 290 7.66 24.45 24.98
C PHE A 290 7.90 24.36 26.49
N ASN A 291 8.71 25.24 27.09
CA ASN A 291 9.00 25.24 28.52
C ASN A 291 7.75 25.49 29.39
N LYS A 292 6.80 26.28 28.89
CA LYS A 292 5.53 26.50 29.60
C LYS A 292 4.68 25.22 29.66
N ASN A 293 4.66 24.44 28.58
CA ASN A 293 3.72 23.33 28.40
C ASN A 293 4.33 21.93 28.62
N PHE A 294 5.64 21.78 28.46
CA PHE A 294 6.36 20.50 28.54
C PHE A 294 7.44 20.55 29.62
N SER A 295 7.64 19.44 30.32
CA SER A 295 8.71 19.28 31.33
C SER A 295 9.87 18.48 30.76
N LYS A 296 10.98 18.38 31.50
CA LYS A 296 12.14 17.54 31.14
C LYS A 296 11.80 16.05 30.98
N ASN A 297 10.64 15.61 31.46
CA ASN A 297 10.15 14.25 31.30
C ASN A 297 9.44 14.02 29.95
N HIS A 298 9.28 15.07 29.14
CA HIS A 298 8.54 15.01 27.89
C HIS A 298 9.45 15.11 26.66
N LEU A 299 9.14 14.30 25.66
CA LEU A 299 9.71 14.41 24.31
C LEU A 299 8.60 14.62 23.30
N VAL A 300 8.84 15.46 22.31
CA VAL A 300 7.89 15.75 21.23
C VAL A 300 8.47 15.27 19.90
N VAL A 301 7.76 14.39 19.22
CA VAL A 301 8.07 13.89 17.88
C VAL A 301 7.22 14.68 16.88
N VAL A 302 7.84 15.28 15.87
CA VAL A 302 7.15 16.09 14.87
C VAL A 302 7.71 15.87 13.47
N GLY A 303 6.82 15.81 12.47
CA GLY A 303 7.22 15.82 11.07
C GLY A 303 7.46 17.23 10.55
N VAL A 304 8.65 17.48 10.00
CA VAL A 304 9.11 18.80 9.52
C VAL A 304 9.79 18.72 8.15
N THR A 305 9.83 19.84 7.43
CA THR A 305 10.72 20.00 6.28
C THR A 305 12.11 20.43 6.75
N ASN A 306 13.13 19.64 6.43
CA ASN A 306 14.51 19.86 6.86
C ASN A 306 15.39 20.23 5.65
N PRO A 307 15.78 21.51 5.48
CA PRO A 307 16.74 21.90 4.47
C PRO A 307 18.18 21.59 4.94
N SER A 308 18.96 20.92 4.09
CA SER A 308 20.38 20.70 4.27
C SER A 308 21.16 21.29 3.09
N ILE A 309 22.21 22.04 3.39
CA ILE A 309 23.12 22.58 2.39
C ILE A 309 24.21 21.53 2.12
N SER A 310 24.40 21.16 0.86
CA SER A 310 25.49 20.32 0.39
C SER A 310 26.19 21.01 -0.79
N GLY A 311 27.32 21.67 -0.51
CA GLY A 311 27.98 22.56 -1.47
C GLY A 311 27.08 23.72 -1.88
N ASN A 312 26.89 23.91 -3.20
CA ASN A 312 26.03 24.98 -3.76
C ASN A 312 24.56 24.56 -3.94
N LYS A 313 24.16 23.37 -3.44
CA LYS A 313 22.78 22.87 -3.56
C LYS A 313 22.11 22.80 -2.20
N ILE A 314 20.83 23.17 -2.17
CA ILE A 314 19.95 22.98 -1.01
C ILE A 314 19.11 21.74 -1.28
N ASN A 315 19.27 20.73 -0.43
CA ASN A 315 18.44 19.53 -0.44
C ASN A 315 17.37 19.68 0.63
N PHE A 316 16.12 19.36 0.29
CA PHE A 316 15.02 19.35 1.24
C PHE A 316 14.67 17.92 1.61
N TYR A 317 14.54 17.61 2.90
CA TYR A 317 14.12 16.29 3.38
C TYR A 317 12.80 16.40 4.13
N ASN A 318 11.91 15.44 3.90
CA ASN A 318 10.78 15.20 4.78
C ASN A 318 11.29 14.43 6.01
N SER A 319 11.21 15.02 7.19
CA SER A 319 11.95 14.53 8.36
C SER A 319 11.08 14.35 9.58
N LEU A 320 11.35 13.31 10.36
CA LEU A 320 10.82 13.12 11.69
C LEU A 320 11.85 13.61 12.71
N VAL A 321 11.48 14.59 13.53
CA VAL A 321 12.38 15.23 14.49
C VAL A 321 11.90 15.00 15.91
N VAL A 322 12.83 14.67 16.81
CA VAL A 322 12.58 14.57 18.25
C VAL A 322 13.07 15.84 18.92
N LEU A 323 12.19 16.50 19.68
CA LEU A 323 12.45 17.71 20.44
C LEU A 323 12.37 17.44 21.94
N ASN A 324 13.22 18.11 22.70
CA ASN A 324 13.10 18.17 24.17
C ASN A 324 12.16 19.33 24.60
N ASN A 325 12.03 19.52 25.92
CA ASN A 325 11.20 20.58 26.51
C ASN A 325 11.68 22.01 26.22
N ASN A 326 12.89 22.20 25.69
CA ASN A 326 13.39 23.50 25.23
C ASN A 326 13.16 23.73 23.72
N ALA A 327 12.45 22.83 23.03
CA ALA A 327 12.36 22.78 21.57
C ALA A 327 13.72 22.58 20.87
N GLU A 328 14.69 22.00 21.57
CA GLU A 328 15.99 21.63 20.99
C GLU A 328 15.89 20.27 20.32
N VAL A 329 16.53 20.15 19.15
CA VAL A 329 16.58 18.91 18.38
C VAL A 329 17.46 17.90 19.09
N VAL A 330 16.86 16.79 19.52
CA VAL A 330 17.54 15.64 20.13
C VAL A 330 17.97 14.63 19.07
N ASN A 331 17.10 14.38 18.08
CA ASN A 331 17.37 13.42 17.01
C ASN A 331 16.57 13.75 15.75
N VAL A 332 17.08 13.28 14.59
CA VAL A 332 16.48 13.53 13.28
C VAL A 332 16.52 12.26 12.45
N TYR A 333 15.39 11.91 11.83
CA TYR A 333 15.29 10.89 10.80
C TYR A 333 14.81 11.53 9.50
N ASN A 334 15.53 11.31 8.40
CA ASN A 334 15.12 11.76 7.07
C ASN A 334 14.43 10.60 6.33
N LYS A 335 13.30 10.89 5.67
CA LYS A 335 12.54 9.90 4.93
C LYS A 335 13.35 9.36 3.74
N ILE A 336 13.47 8.03 3.66
CA ILE A 336 14.27 7.35 2.64
C ILE A 336 13.42 7.09 1.39
N LYS A 337 12.28 6.40 1.54
CA LYS A 337 11.42 6.07 0.39
C LYS A 337 10.39 7.16 0.15
N LEU A 338 10.56 7.90 -0.93
CA LEU A 338 9.69 8.99 -1.33
C LEU A 338 8.53 8.51 -2.20
N VAL A 339 7.40 9.20 -2.12
CA VAL A 339 6.22 8.95 -2.96
C VAL A 339 6.43 9.57 -4.35
N PRO A 340 6.39 8.81 -5.46
CA PRO A 340 6.52 9.35 -6.81
C PRO A 340 5.34 10.24 -7.17
N PHE A 341 5.61 11.36 -7.85
CA PHE A 341 4.67 12.45 -8.13
C PHE A 341 4.14 13.16 -6.88
N GLY A 342 4.07 12.46 -5.74
CA GLY A 342 3.91 12.96 -4.39
C GLY A 342 5.00 13.94 -3.98
N GLU A 343 6.15 13.38 -3.61
CA GLU A 343 7.27 14.07 -2.96
C GLU A 343 8.39 14.44 -3.90
N PHE A 344 8.45 13.80 -5.06
CA PHE A 344 9.40 14.09 -6.13
C PHE A 344 8.78 13.81 -7.49
N ILE A 345 9.39 14.34 -8.55
CA ILE A 345 8.95 14.11 -9.93
C ILE A 345 9.89 13.08 -10.57
N PRO A 346 9.42 11.87 -10.92
CA PRO A 346 10.22 10.93 -11.70
C PRO A 346 10.64 11.58 -13.03
N PHE A 347 11.89 11.40 -13.45
CA PHE A 347 12.42 12.04 -14.67
C PHE A 347 12.22 13.57 -14.70
N GLU A 348 12.43 14.24 -13.57
CA GLU A 348 12.22 15.69 -13.37
C GLU A 348 12.75 16.56 -14.54
N ASN A 349 13.95 16.26 -15.04
CA ASN A 349 14.57 16.98 -16.16
C ASN A 349 13.74 17.00 -17.47
N LEU A 350 12.87 16.00 -17.67
CA LEU A 350 11.96 15.91 -18.81
C LEU A 350 10.57 16.43 -18.46
N LEU A 351 10.02 16.02 -17.31
CA LEU A 351 8.64 16.32 -16.92
C LEU A 351 8.44 17.74 -16.41
N ALA A 352 9.45 18.34 -15.75
CA ALA A 352 9.40 19.75 -15.34
C ALA A 352 9.31 20.70 -16.54
N LYS A 353 9.91 20.33 -17.69
CA LYS A 353 9.80 21.09 -18.94
C LYS A 353 8.36 21.12 -19.49
N TRP A 354 7.53 20.15 -19.10
CA TRP A 354 6.11 20.08 -19.47
C TRP A 354 5.19 20.65 -18.39
N GLY A 355 5.74 21.35 -17.39
CA GLY A 355 4.97 22.06 -16.36
C GLY A 355 4.47 21.20 -15.21
N LEU A 356 4.88 19.93 -15.12
CA LEU A 356 4.53 19.06 -13.99
C LEU A 356 5.27 19.49 -12.73
N LYS A 357 4.55 19.55 -11.60
CA LYS A 357 5.07 19.79 -10.25
C LYS A 357 4.72 18.59 -9.34
N LYS A 358 5.47 18.41 -8.26
CA LYS A 358 5.15 17.42 -7.24
C LYS A 358 3.87 17.81 -6.47
N ILE A 359 3.18 16.82 -5.90
CA ILE A 359 1.90 16.99 -5.18
C ILE A 359 2.13 17.56 -3.78
N THR A 360 3.22 17.20 -3.09
CA THR A 360 3.56 17.79 -1.79
C THR A 360 4.11 19.20 -1.96
N PHE A 361 3.95 20.03 -0.92
CA PHE A 361 4.27 21.45 -0.99
C PHE A 361 5.78 21.72 -1.16
N GLY A 362 6.11 22.85 -1.80
CA GLY A 362 7.46 23.28 -2.16
C GLY A 362 7.76 23.12 -3.66
N TYR A 363 8.50 24.08 -4.24
CA TYR A 363 8.81 24.07 -5.68
C TYR A 363 9.82 22.98 -6.10
N SER A 364 10.58 22.43 -5.16
CA SER A 364 11.63 21.44 -5.41
C SER A 364 11.29 20.06 -4.84
N SER A 365 11.66 19.00 -5.57
CA SER A 365 11.61 17.62 -5.09
C SER A 365 12.30 17.42 -3.74
N PHE A 366 11.71 16.59 -2.87
CA PHE A 366 12.41 16.11 -1.68
C PHE A 366 13.57 15.20 -2.08
N SER A 367 14.63 15.19 -1.28
CA SER A 367 15.77 14.28 -1.39
C SER A 367 15.56 13.06 -0.51
N SER A 368 16.03 11.90 -0.98
CA SER A 368 16.09 10.68 -0.16
C SER A 368 17.12 10.85 0.94
N GLY A 369 16.70 10.59 2.17
CA GLY A 369 17.55 10.57 3.37
C GLY A 369 18.61 9.48 3.39
#